data_AF-A0A8U0HW91-F1
#
_entry.id   AF-A0A8U0HW91-F1
#
_cell.length_a   1.000
_cell.length_b   1.000
_cell.length_c   1.000
_cell.angle_alpha   90.00
_cell.angle_beta   90.00
_cell.angle_gamma   90.00
#
_symmetry.space_group_name_H-M   'P 1'
#
loop_
_entity.id
_entity.type
_entity.pdbx_description
1 polymer ?
#
loop_
_entity_poly.entity_id
_entity_poly.type
_entity_poly.pdbx_seq_one_letter_code
_entity_poly.pdbx_strand_id
1 'polypeptide(L)'
;MTDERASDGDGIGDDARTDDDTRTDDIWRTDDRSADGRAATDDGTEEADAGDGDDRTADADRTADERRYRVLAAPEDGPVRLLDRQTFEPVVTAESGHDAPVADLRPGYLVDADLDWSSPDPTVRSLSVRRPTLYVFADDAEPMFDAARETWTEARTAGDSMNSRVTRNTDSEVNGVLYVFGEDPTNGIFEAFRDGTRPVEPLVDRVNEQEGSAPREVFVLRPEGGEFVVVTIALRKGGQFADTLRETYDATRPSEPLG
;
A
#
# COMPACT_ATOMS: atom_id res chain seq x y z
N MET A 1 72.92 -34.90 10.07
CA MET A 1 72.11 -34.00 9.23
C MET A 1 70.74 -33.93 9.89
N THR A 2 70.61 -33.09 10.93
CA THR A 2 69.96 -31.75 10.91
C THR A 2 68.48 -31.90 10.54
N ASP A 3 67.56 -31.97 11.51
CA ASP A 3 67.05 -30.86 12.33
C ASP A 3 66.40 -29.78 11.47
N GLU A 4 65.07 -29.70 11.49
CA GLU A 4 64.40 -28.40 11.60
C GLU A 4 63.00 -28.56 12.22
N ARG A 5 62.91 -28.15 13.49
CA ARG A 5 61.71 -27.64 14.14
C ARG A 5 61.44 -26.21 13.66
N ALA A 6 60.19 -25.89 13.37
CA ALA A 6 59.56 -24.57 13.54
C ALA A 6 58.06 -24.73 13.23
N SER A 7 57.10 -24.09 13.87
CA SER A 7 57.08 -23.21 15.03
C SER A 7 55.62 -23.12 15.48
N ASP A 8 55.44 -22.98 16.78
CA ASP A 8 54.24 -22.49 17.42
C ASP A 8 53.73 -21.18 16.81
N GLY A 9 52.41 -21.05 16.78
CA GLY A 9 51.69 -19.86 16.37
C GLY A 9 50.27 -19.90 16.92
N ASP A 10 50.19 -19.89 18.25
CA ASP A 10 48.99 -19.62 19.03
C ASP A 10 48.48 -18.20 18.72
N GLY A 11 47.19 -18.07 18.45
CA GLY A 11 46.56 -16.83 18.00
C GLY A 11 45.05 -16.90 18.15
N ILE A 12 44.60 -16.90 19.41
CA ILE A 12 43.21 -16.71 19.84
C ILE A 12 42.73 -15.31 19.44
N GLY A 13 41.51 -15.25 18.90
CA GLY A 13 40.71 -14.06 18.60
C GLY A 13 39.45 -14.55 17.89
N ASP A 14 38.49 -15.15 18.60
CA ASP A 14 37.42 -14.50 19.37
C ASP A 14 36.58 -13.51 18.54
N ASP A 15 35.27 -13.77 18.59
CA ASP A 15 34.15 -12.93 18.17
C ASP A 15 34.02 -12.52 16.67
N ALA A 16 33.22 -13.28 15.94
CA ALA A 16 32.24 -12.68 15.03
C ALA A 16 30.93 -13.49 15.11
N ARG A 17 30.07 -13.06 16.04
CA ARG A 17 28.66 -13.46 16.10
C ARG A 17 28.03 -13.19 14.73
N THR A 18 27.41 -14.21 14.17
CA THR A 18 26.43 -14.06 13.10
C THR A 18 25.17 -13.50 13.73
N ASP A 19 25.09 -12.17 13.85
CA ASP A 19 23.84 -11.48 14.12
C ASP A 19 23.10 -11.35 12.79
N ASP A 20 22.28 -12.36 12.53
CA ASP A 20 21.12 -12.32 11.65
C ASP A 20 20.09 -11.39 12.31
N ASP A 21 20.15 -10.10 11.98
CA ASP A 21 19.17 -9.09 12.40
C ASP A 21 18.44 -8.62 11.15
N THR A 22 17.47 -9.41 10.69
CA THR A 22 16.38 -8.96 9.82
C THR A 22 15.52 -7.95 10.58
N ARG A 23 16.03 -6.73 10.71
CA ARG A 23 15.27 -5.55 11.11
C ARG A 23 14.71 -4.87 9.86
N THR A 24 13.58 -5.39 9.40
CA THR A 24 12.74 -4.73 8.38
C THR A 24 11.59 -4.00 9.09
N ASP A 25 11.89 -3.15 10.06
CA ASP A 25 10.86 -2.43 10.82
C ASP A 25 11.44 -1.11 11.38
N ASP A 26 11.75 -0.13 10.53
CA ASP A 26 12.03 1.26 11.00
C ASP A 26 12.08 2.29 9.83
N ILE A 27 11.14 2.22 8.87
CA ILE A 27 11.09 3.19 7.74
C ILE A 27 10.18 4.42 8.05
N TRP A 28 9.57 4.49 9.24
CA TRP A 28 8.48 5.46 9.50
C TRP A 28 8.73 6.44 10.66
N ARG A 29 9.96 6.86 10.90
CA ARG A 29 10.25 7.92 11.90
C ARG A 29 10.46 9.28 11.23
N THR A 30 9.38 10.07 11.18
CA THR A 30 9.49 11.54 11.10
C THR A 30 9.24 12.11 12.49
N ASP A 31 10.26 12.74 13.06
CA ASP A 31 10.21 13.51 14.31
C ASP A 31 9.20 14.66 14.19
N ASP A 32 8.04 14.53 14.84
CA ASP A 32 7.21 15.68 15.21
C ASP A 32 7.41 15.97 16.70
N ARG A 33 8.30 16.93 16.99
CA ARG A 33 8.46 17.53 18.32
C ARG A 33 7.70 18.85 18.35
N SER A 34 6.56 18.88 19.04
CA SER A 34 6.23 20.00 19.91
C SER A 34 5.21 19.59 20.96
N ALA A 35 5.67 19.64 22.22
CA ALA A 35 4.92 19.37 23.43
C ALA A 35 4.33 20.67 24.01
N ASP A 36 3.21 20.53 24.71
CA ASP A 36 2.75 21.23 25.93
C ASP A 36 1.20 21.30 25.89
N GLY A 37 0.40 20.87 26.87
CA GLY A 37 0.64 20.31 28.19
C GLY A 37 -0.60 20.53 29.09
N ARG A 38 -0.89 19.54 29.96
CA ARG A 38 -1.71 19.60 31.21
C ARG A 38 -3.26 19.67 31.08
N ALA A 39 -4.08 19.11 31.96
CA ALA A 39 -3.94 18.19 33.10
C ALA A 39 -5.33 17.62 33.51
N ALA A 40 -5.28 16.57 34.33
CA ALA A 40 -6.32 15.64 34.82
C ALA A 40 -7.53 16.19 35.61
N THR A 41 -8.58 15.35 35.73
CA THR A 41 -9.18 14.71 36.95
C THR A 41 -10.47 13.98 36.51
N ASP A 42 -10.60 12.65 36.62
CA ASP A 42 -11.05 11.83 37.78
C ASP A 42 -12.49 12.12 38.27
N ASP A 43 -13.42 11.14 38.11
CA ASP A 43 -14.13 10.45 39.21
C ASP A 43 -15.45 9.76 38.77
N GLY A 44 -15.60 8.50 39.21
CA GLY A 44 -16.82 7.73 39.53
C GLY A 44 -17.78 7.21 38.44
N THR A 45 -18.59 6.14 38.61
CA THR A 45 -18.78 5.10 39.64
C THR A 45 -19.93 4.17 39.17
N GLU A 46 -19.82 2.84 39.41
CA GLU A 46 -20.81 1.75 39.63
C GLU A 46 -21.98 1.45 38.64
N GLU A 47 -22.04 0.22 38.10
CA GLU A 47 -22.94 -0.93 38.44
C GLU A 47 -24.40 -0.80 37.91
N ALA A 48 -24.80 -1.56 36.88
CA ALA A 48 -25.29 -2.95 36.87
C ALA A 48 -26.83 -3.01 36.80
N ASP A 49 -27.40 -3.56 35.71
CA ASP A 49 -28.65 -4.31 35.79
C ASP A 49 -28.79 -5.30 34.62
N ALA A 50 -29.31 -6.47 34.95
CA ALA A 50 -29.49 -7.63 34.09
C ALA A 50 -30.90 -7.59 33.46
N GLY A 51 -30.98 -7.92 32.18
CA GLY A 51 -32.23 -8.09 31.45
C GLY A 51 -32.12 -9.26 30.49
N ASP A 52 -32.49 -10.43 30.98
CA ASP A 52 -32.71 -11.67 30.22
C ASP A 52 -33.87 -11.50 29.22
N GLY A 53 -33.66 -11.99 27.99
CA GLY A 53 -34.57 -11.82 26.86
C GLY A 53 -34.13 -12.68 25.68
N ASP A 54 -34.36 -13.98 25.82
CA ASP A 54 -34.22 -15.04 24.82
C ASP A 54 -35.04 -14.71 23.54
N ASP A 55 -34.35 -14.31 22.46
CA ASP A 55 -34.81 -14.49 21.09
C ASP A 55 -33.71 -15.19 20.28
N ARG A 56 -33.52 -16.48 20.58
CA ARG A 56 -32.73 -17.39 19.76
C ARG A 56 -33.53 -17.76 18.51
N THR A 57 -33.51 -16.87 17.54
CA THR A 57 -33.95 -17.17 16.17
C THR A 57 -32.84 -16.83 15.19
N ALA A 58 -31.96 -17.81 14.96
CA ALA A 58 -31.14 -18.02 13.76
C ALA A 58 -30.42 -16.81 13.13
N ASP A 59 -29.25 -16.43 13.66
CA ASP A 59 -28.25 -15.68 12.87
C ASP A 59 -26.78 -15.94 13.30
N ALA A 60 -26.53 -17.07 13.98
CA ALA A 60 -25.20 -17.41 14.51
C ALA A 60 -24.41 -18.40 13.64
N ASP A 61 -24.71 -18.48 12.34
CA ASP A 61 -24.01 -19.36 11.38
C ASP A 61 -23.76 -18.69 10.01
N ARG A 62 -23.59 -17.36 10.00
CA ARG A 62 -23.10 -16.59 8.83
C ARG A 62 -22.20 -15.42 9.26
N THR A 63 -21.15 -15.71 10.01
CA THR A 63 -19.89 -14.97 9.84
C THR A 63 -19.03 -15.80 8.90
N ALA A 64 -19.43 -15.90 7.64
CA ALA A 64 -18.42 -16.15 6.61
C ALA A 64 -17.41 -14.99 6.78
N ASP A 65 -16.12 -15.32 6.88
CA ASP A 65 -15.02 -14.37 7.04
C ASP A 65 -15.05 -13.33 5.89
N GLU A 66 -15.90 -12.30 5.98
CA GLU A 66 -15.91 -11.18 5.03
C GLU A 66 -14.64 -10.38 5.25
N ARG A 67 -13.59 -10.76 4.51
CA ARG A 67 -12.30 -10.12 4.55
C ARG A 67 -12.25 -8.96 3.58
N ARG A 68 -11.45 -7.96 3.95
CA ARG A 68 -11.22 -6.76 3.16
C ARG A 68 -10.03 -6.97 2.25
N TYR A 69 -10.23 -6.68 0.97
CA TYR A 69 -9.22 -6.83 -0.06
C TYR A 69 -9.04 -5.56 -0.87
N ARG A 70 -7.81 -5.30 -1.31
CA ARG A 70 -7.53 -4.34 -2.38
C ARG A 70 -7.32 -5.10 -3.68
N VAL A 71 -7.97 -4.68 -4.76
CA VAL A 71 -7.70 -5.22 -6.10
C VAL A 71 -6.35 -4.69 -6.59
N LEU A 72 -5.43 -5.59 -6.92
CA LEU A 72 -4.10 -5.28 -7.44
C LEU A 72 -4.12 -5.11 -8.96
N ALA A 73 -3.07 -4.49 -9.51
CA ALA A 73 -2.89 -4.38 -10.95
C ALA A 73 -2.37 -5.69 -11.54
N ALA A 74 -3.29 -6.58 -11.90
CA ALA A 74 -2.95 -7.83 -12.61
C ALA A 74 -2.53 -7.54 -14.08
N PRO A 75 -1.77 -8.46 -14.71
CA PRO A 75 -1.60 -8.45 -16.16
C PRO A 75 -2.96 -8.47 -16.86
N GLU A 76 -3.04 -7.85 -18.03
CA GLU A 76 -4.24 -7.94 -18.87
C GLU A 76 -4.54 -9.42 -19.15
N ASP A 77 -5.81 -9.82 -19.00
CA ASP A 77 -6.31 -11.20 -19.14
C ASP A 77 -5.84 -12.24 -18.09
N GLY A 78 -5.13 -11.82 -17.05
CA GLY A 78 -4.74 -12.69 -15.93
C GLY A 78 -5.86 -12.89 -14.89
N PRO A 79 -5.70 -13.88 -13.97
CA PRO A 79 -6.59 -14.02 -12.84
C PRO A 79 -6.59 -12.76 -11.97
N VAL A 80 -7.72 -12.49 -11.32
CA VAL A 80 -7.82 -11.35 -10.40
C VAL A 80 -6.86 -11.56 -9.24
N ARG A 81 -6.11 -10.50 -8.92
CA ARG A 81 -5.21 -10.44 -7.77
C ARG A 81 -5.77 -9.53 -6.71
N LEU A 82 -5.79 -10.03 -5.49
CA LEU A 82 -6.27 -9.32 -4.31
C LEU A 82 -5.11 -9.16 -3.33
N LEU A 83 -5.09 -8.09 -2.56
CA LEU A 83 -4.20 -7.91 -1.42
C LEU A 83 -5.05 -7.95 -0.16
N ASP A 84 -4.79 -8.92 0.71
CA ASP A 84 -5.47 -9.02 2.01
C ASP A 84 -5.09 -7.80 2.85
N ARG A 85 -6.09 -7.02 3.30
CA ARG A 85 -5.87 -5.79 4.06
C ARG A 85 -5.43 -6.04 5.50
N GLN A 86 -5.52 -7.28 5.98
CA GLN A 86 -5.08 -7.67 7.31
C GLN A 86 -3.66 -8.21 7.30
N THR A 87 -3.31 -9.09 6.36
CA THR A 87 -1.98 -9.71 6.31
C THR A 87 -1.00 -9.01 5.37
N PHE A 88 -1.50 -8.14 4.47
CA PHE A 88 -0.74 -7.54 3.38
C PHE A 88 -0.11 -8.58 2.42
N GLU A 89 -0.73 -9.76 2.32
CA GLU A 89 -0.28 -10.79 1.40
C GLU A 89 -1.10 -10.76 0.10
N PRO A 90 -0.44 -10.84 -1.07
CA PRO A 90 -1.12 -11.01 -2.34
C PRO A 90 -1.78 -12.40 -2.43
N VAL A 91 -3.01 -12.42 -2.95
CA VAL A 91 -3.81 -13.61 -3.25
C VAL A 91 -4.08 -13.61 -4.74
N VAL A 92 -3.65 -14.68 -5.42
CA VAL A 92 -4.00 -14.94 -6.82
C VAL A 92 -5.24 -15.82 -6.84
N THR A 93 -6.32 -15.36 -7.45
CA THR A 93 -7.56 -16.14 -7.57
C THR A 93 -7.49 -17.12 -8.74
N ALA A 94 -8.41 -18.08 -8.79
CA ALA A 94 -8.58 -18.94 -9.96
C ALA A 94 -8.91 -18.10 -11.21
N GLU A 95 -8.61 -18.59 -12.41
CA GLU A 95 -8.95 -17.89 -13.66
C GLU A 95 -10.45 -17.89 -13.97
N SER A 96 -11.21 -18.84 -13.40
CA SER A 96 -12.63 -19.00 -13.65
C SER A 96 -13.32 -19.71 -12.48
N GLY A 97 -14.66 -19.81 -12.53
CA GLY A 97 -15.46 -20.46 -11.49
C GLY A 97 -15.87 -19.54 -10.33
N HIS A 98 -15.83 -18.23 -10.54
CA HIS A 98 -16.34 -17.26 -9.57
C HIS A 98 -17.85 -17.13 -9.67
N ASP A 99 -18.50 -17.04 -8.51
CA ASP A 99 -19.93 -16.72 -8.42
C ASP A 99 -20.17 -15.19 -8.45
N ALA A 100 -19.12 -14.40 -8.23
CA ALA A 100 -19.12 -12.94 -8.24
C ALA A 100 -18.60 -12.35 -9.58
N PRO A 101 -19.01 -11.11 -9.94
CA PRO A 101 -18.61 -10.45 -11.19
C PRO A 101 -17.18 -9.89 -11.13
N VAL A 102 -16.18 -10.76 -10.97
CA VAL A 102 -14.78 -10.33 -10.76
C VAL A 102 -14.17 -9.64 -11.99
N ALA A 103 -14.70 -9.87 -13.20
CA ALA A 103 -14.26 -9.22 -14.44
C ALA A 103 -14.53 -7.70 -14.44
N ASP A 104 -15.47 -7.26 -13.60
CA ASP A 104 -15.84 -5.85 -13.47
C ASP A 104 -15.02 -5.12 -12.40
N LEU A 105 -14.15 -5.83 -11.68
CA LEU A 105 -13.21 -5.22 -10.73
C LEU A 105 -12.18 -4.37 -11.47
N ARG A 106 -11.76 -3.29 -10.81
CA ARG A 106 -10.69 -2.41 -11.29
C ARG A 106 -9.57 -2.34 -10.26
N PRO A 107 -8.30 -2.24 -10.70
CA PRO A 107 -7.18 -2.01 -9.80
C PRO A 107 -7.44 -0.82 -8.90
N GLY A 108 -7.17 -0.99 -7.60
CA GLY A 108 -7.43 0.01 -6.59
C GLY A 108 -8.76 -0.16 -5.84
N TYR A 109 -9.71 -0.97 -6.31
CA TYR A 109 -10.98 -1.15 -5.59
C TYR A 109 -10.74 -1.77 -4.21
N LEU A 110 -11.32 -1.15 -3.18
CA LEU A 110 -11.44 -1.76 -1.87
C LEU A 110 -12.76 -2.52 -1.82
N VAL A 111 -12.67 -3.81 -1.57
CA VAL A 111 -13.81 -4.73 -1.61
C VAL A 111 -13.86 -5.58 -0.36
N ASP A 112 -15.07 -5.96 0.03
CA ASP A 112 -15.27 -7.10 0.92
C ASP A 112 -15.54 -8.31 0.02
N ALA A 113 -14.81 -9.40 0.24
CA ALA A 113 -14.97 -10.61 -0.55
C ALA A 113 -14.97 -11.85 0.33
N ASP A 114 -15.78 -12.83 -0.07
CA ASP A 114 -15.76 -14.17 0.49
C ASP A 114 -15.08 -15.11 -0.50
N LEU A 115 -13.97 -15.71 -0.07
CA LEU A 115 -13.14 -16.58 -0.90
C LEU A 115 -13.41 -18.05 -0.55
N ASP A 116 -13.52 -18.92 -1.55
CA ASP A 116 -13.53 -20.37 -1.40
C ASP A 116 -12.13 -20.93 -1.66
N TRP A 117 -11.52 -21.51 -0.62
CA TRP A 117 -10.18 -22.10 -0.63
C TRP A 117 -10.19 -23.62 -0.87
N SER A 118 -11.28 -24.16 -1.43
CA SER A 118 -11.39 -25.58 -1.78
C SER A 118 -10.41 -26.02 -2.88
N SER A 119 -9.82 -25.07 -3.61
CA SER A 119 -8.75 -25.24 -4.60
C SER A 119 -7.49 -24.46 -4.21
N PRO A 120 -6.32 -24.80 -4.79
CA PRO A 120 -5.07 -24.07 -4.53
C PRO A 120 -5.18 -22.56 -4.80
N ASP A 121 -5.82 -22.20 -5.90
CA ASP A 121 -6.20 -20.82 -6.21
C ASP A 121 -7.67 -20.63 -5.80
N PRO A 122 -8.00 -19.69 -4.89
CA PRO A 122 -9.37 -19.53 -4.40
C PRO A 122 -10.30 -18.91 -5.45
N THR A 123 -11.59 -19.24 -5.37
CA THR A 123 -12.65 -18.58 -6.15
C THR A 123 -13.40 -17.56 -5.31
N VAL A 124 -13.87 -16.46 -5.93
CA VAL A 124 -14.69 -15.45 -5.25
C VAL A 124 -16.16 -15.87 -5.25
N ARG A 125 -16.70 -16.14 -4.07
CA ARG A 125 -18.12 -16.51 -3.85
C ARG A 125 -19.03 -15.28 -3.82
N SER A 126 -18.59 -14.24 -3.12
CA SER A 126 -19.32 -12.98 -3.02
C SER A 126 -18.36 -11.80 -3.00
N LEU A 127 -18.87 -10.64 -3.42
CA LEU A 127 -18.08 -9.42 -3.56
C LEU A 127 -18.97 -8.20 -3.35
N SER A 128 -18.48 -7.24 -2.57
CA SER A 128 -19.09 -5.92 -2.39
C SER A 128 -18.04 -4.82 -2.47
N VAL A 129 -18.23 -3.85 -3.36
CA VAL A 129 -17.30 -2.71 -3.49
C VAL A 129 -17.58 -1.71 -2.36
N ARG A 130 -16.59 -1.51 -1.49
CA ARG A 130 -16.65 -0.51 -0.41
C ARG A 130 -16.14 0.84 -0.85
N ARG A 131 -15.10 0.86 -1.68
CA ARG A 131 -14.53 2.10 -2.21
C ARG A 131 -13.97 1.88 -3.61
N PRO A 132 -14.51 2.57 -4.63
CA PRO A 132 -14.01 2.47 -5.99
C PRO A 132 -12.82 3.41 -6.20
N THR A 133 -11.73 3.21 -5.45
CA THR A 133 -10.46 3.91 -5.70
C THR A 133 -9.79 3.31 -6.94
N LEU A 134 -9.18 4.11 -7.81
CA LEU A 134 -8.52 3.60 -9.02
C LEU A 134 -7.00 3.69 -8.90
N TYR A 135 -6.31 2.60 -9.23
CA TYR A 135 -4.85 2.58 -9.36
C TYR A 135 -4.46 2.60 -10.82
N VAL A 136 -3.47 3.42 -11.14
CA VAL A 136 -2.89 3.57 -12.46
C VAL A 136 -1.39 3.37 -12.32
N PHE A 137 -0.83 2.50 -13.15
CA PHE A 137 0.61 2.25 -13.23
C PHE A 137 1.08 2.68 -14.61
N ALA A 138 1.92 3.71 -14.69
CA ALA A 138 2.53 4.15 -15.93
C ALA A 138 4.04 3.99 -15.84
N ASP A 139 4.57 3.12 -16.69
CA ASP A 139 6.00 2.97 -16.91
C ASP A 139 6.45 3.93 -18.02
N ASP A 140 7.74 4.27 -18.03
CA ASP A 140 8.31 5.27 -18.96
C ASP A 140 7.47 6.57 -18.99
N ALA A 141 7.01 7.00 -17.82
CA ALA A 141 6.09 8.12 -17.64
C ALA A 141 6.79 9.45 -17.93
N GLU A 142 6.44 10.06 -19.07
CA GLU A 142 6.94 11.36 -19.49
C GLU A 142 5.83 12.31 -19.94
N PRO A 143 5.94 13.62 -19.66
CA PRO A 143 6.96 14.24 -18.81
C PRO A 143 6.68 14.00 -17.32
N MET A 144 7.75 13.94 -16.52
CA MET A 144 7.61 14.07 -15.06
C MET A 144 7.36 15.52 -14.68
N PHE A 145 6.28 15.74 -13.93
CA PHE A 145 5.93 17.06 -13.43
C PHE A 145 6.96 17.59 -12.43
N ASP A 146 7.13 18.92 -12.38
CA ASP A 146 8.21 19.57 -11.63
C ASP A 146 8.23 19.16 -10.15
N ALA A 147 7.07 19.03 -9.53
CA ALA A 147 6.98 18.64 -8.13
C ALA A 147 7.56 17.24 -7.84
N ALA A 148 7.48 16.29 -8.77
CA ALA A 148 8.14 15.00 -8.59
C ALA A 148 9.66 15.14 -8.64
N ARG A 149 10.17 15.81 -9.68
CA ARG A 149 11.61 16.00 -9.92
C ARG A 149 12.28 16.77 -8.79
N GLU A 150 11.64 17.83 -8.32
CA GLU A 150 12.11 18.61 -7.19
C GLU A 150 12.14 17.78 -5.90
N THR A 151 11.12 16.96 -5.60
CA THR A 151 11.07 16.18 -4.35
C THR A 151 12.15 15.12 -4.36
N TRP A 152 12.40 14.53 -5.52
CA TRP A 152 13.49 13.59 -5.70
C TRP A 152 14.87 14.27 -5.54
N THR A 153 15.04 15.47 -6.11
CA THR A 153 16.28 16.24 -5.97
C THR A 153 16.55 16.60 -4.51
N GLU A 154 15.51 16.98 -3.76
CA GLU A 154 15.59 17.22 -2.32
C GLU A 154 15.98 15.95 -1.55
N ALA A 155 15.31 14.82 -1.82
CA ALA A 155 15.63 13.53 -1.20
C ALA A 155 17.10 13.14 -1.42
N ARG A 156 17.56 13.20 -2.68
CA ARG A 156 18.95 12.93 -3.07
C ARG A 156 19.95 13.85 -2.37
N THR A 157 19.59 15.12 -2.18
CA THR A 157 20.44 16.10 -1.50
C THR A 157 20.53 15.82 0.00
N ALA A 158 19.43 15.39 0.61
CA ALA A 158 19.38 14.98 2.01
C ALA A 158 20.01 13.61 2.28
N GLY A 159 20.18 12.78 1.24
CA GLY A 159 20.61 11.40 1.35
C GLY A 159 19.48 10.43 1.72
N ASP A 160 18.23 10.87 1.57
CA ASP A 160 17.04 10.07 1.87
C ASP A 160 16.64 9.22 0.66
N SER A 161 16.16 8.00 0.92
CA SER A 161 15.64 7.09 -0.11
C SER A 161 14.19 7.40 -0.49
N MET A 162 13.53 8.30 0.24
CA MET A 162 12.14 8.66 0.06
C MET A 162 11.92 10.11 0.50
N ASN A 163 11.03 10.81 -0.17
CA ASN A 163 10.53 12.11 0.29
C ASN A 163 9.06 12.30 -0.15
N SER A 164 8.35 13.25 0.45
CA SER A 164 6.94 13.48 0.18
C SER A 164 6.57 14.96 0.22
N ARG A 165 5.53 15.34 -0.52
CA ARG A 165 4.93 16.68 -0.44
C ARG A 165 3.43 16.64 -0.73
N VAL A 166 2.72 17.67 -0.31
CA VAL A 166 1.36 17.94 -0.80
C VAL A 166 1.42 18.68 -2.13
N THR A 167 0.49 18.38 -3.04
CA THR A 167 0.29 19.13 -4.29
C THR A 167 -0.86 20.11 -4.13
N ARG A 168 -0.77 21.26 -4.82
CA ARG A 168 -1.77 22.32 -4.77
C ARG A 168 -2.20 22.73 -6.17
N ASN A 169 -3.45 23.18 -6.29
CA ASN A 169 -3.96 23.79 -7.53
C ASN A 169 -3.54 25.26 -7.66
N THR A 170 -3.96 25.92 -8.73
CA THR A 170 -3.69 27.35 -8.98
C THR A 170 -4.23 28.27 -7.88
N ASP A 171 -5.29 27.86 -7.19
CA ASP A 171 -5.90 28.59 -6.07
C ASP A 171 -5.22 28.25 -4.71
N SER A 172 -4.10 27.54 -4.73
CA SER A 172 -3.35 27.07 -3.55
C SER A 172 -4.09 26.06 -2.66
N GLU A 173 -5.22 25.51 -3.11
CA GLU A 173 -5.93 24.43 -2.42
C GLU A 173 -5.19 23.11 -2.61
N VAL A 174 -5.14 22.28 -1.56
CA VAL A 174 -4.54 20.95 -1.64
C VAL A 174 -5.39 20.07 -2.56
N ASN A 175 -4.76 19.48 -3.56
CA ASN A 175 -5.44 18.62 -4.54
C ASN A 175 -4.91 17.19 -4.56
N GLY A 176 -3.77 16.93 -3.91
CA GLY A 176 -3.14 15.61 -3.88
C GLY A 176 -1.95 15.55 -2.92
N VAL A 177 -1.40 14.35 -2.82
CA VAL A 177 -0.15 14.06 -2.11
C VAL A 177 0.79 13.35 -3.07
N LEU A 178 2.08 13.58 -2.93
CA LEU A 178 3.14 12.99 -3.73
C LEU A 178 4.17 12.35 -2.81
N TYR A 179 4.57 11.14 -3.16
CA TYR A 179 5.70 10.42 -2.60
C TYR A 179 6.67 10.09 -3.72
N VAL A 180 7.97 10.24 -3.47
CA VAL A 180 9.03 9.70 -4.34
C VAL A 180 9.80 8.65 -3.58
N PHE A 181 10.25 7.62 -4.30
CA PHE A 181 11.08 6.53 -3.78
C PHE A 181 12.25 6.36 -4.73
N GLY A 182 13.48 6.28 -4.21
CA GLY A 182 14.63 5.93 -5.02
C GLY A 182 14.49 4.52 -5.57
N GLU A 183 14.61 4.35 -6.88
CA GLU A 183 14.47 3.06 -7.53
C GLU A 183 15.75 2.24 -7.36
N ASP A 184 15.60 0.93 -7.11
CA ASP A 184 16.71 0.01 -7.01
C ASP A 184 16.65 -0.98 -8.19
N PRO A 185 17.75 -1.15 -8.96
CA PRO A 185 17.75 -2.03 -10.13
C PRO A 185 17.61 -3.52 -9.78
N THR A 186 17.74 -3.91 -8.50
CA THR A 186 17.61 -5.30 -8.05
C THR A 186 16.22 -5.58 -7.48
N ASN A 187 15.60 -4.59 -6.85
CA ASN A 187 14.32 -4.70 -6.13
C ASN A 187 13.33 -3.63 -6.63
N GLY A 188 13.01 -3.68 -7.92
CA GLY A 188 12.16 -2.70 -8.61
C GLY A 188 10.91 -2.34 -7.79
N ILE A 189 10.90 -1.12 -7.26
CA ILE A 189 9.85 -0.58 -6.40
C ILE A 189 8.55 -0.45 -7.18
N PHE A 190 8.64 -0.07 -8.45
CA PHE A 190 7.48 0.06 -9.33
C PHE A 190 6.72 -1.26 -9.46
N GLU A 191 7.44 -2.34 -9.75
CA GLU A 191 6.91 -3.70 -9.87
C GLU A 191 6.38 -4.19 -8.52
N ALA A 192 7.11 -3.91 -7.44
CA ALA A 192 6.69 -4.29 -6.10
C ALA A 192 5.36 -3.63 -5.68
N PHE A 193 5.13 -2.38 -6.06
CA PHE A 193 3.83 -1.73 -5.86
C PHE A 193 2.74 -2.30 -6.78
N ARG A 194 3.11 -2.67 -8.01
CA ARG A 194 2.17 -3.21 -9.00
C ARG A 194 1.64 -4.59 -8.61
N ASP A 195 2.53 -5.47 -8.16
CA ASP A 195 2.19 -6.84 -7.78
C ASP A 195 1.74 -7.01 -6.32
N GLY A 196 1.88 -5.96 -5.51
CA GLY A 196 1.45 -5.93 -4.11
C GLY A 196 2.45 -6.54 -3.13
N THR A 197 3.64 -6.97 -3.56
CA THR A 197 4.72 -7.39 -2.65
C THR A 197 5.18 -6.25 -1.75
N ARG A 198 5.09 -5.00 -2.24
CA ARG A 198 5.11 -3.79 -1.42
C ARG A 198 3.76 -3.10 -1.52
N PRO A 199 2.98 -3.00 -0.42
CA PRO A 199 1.65 -2.42 -0.49
C PRO A 199 1.70 -0.88 -0.62
N VAL A 200 0.88 -0.33 -1.51
CA VAL A 200 0.62 1.13 -1.62
C VAL A 200 -0.28 1.61 -0.47
N GLU A 201 -1.02 0.68 0.12
CA GLU A 201 -2.06 0.90 1.13
C GLU A 201 -1.67 1.81 2.30
N PRO A 202 -0.48 1.69 2.92
CA PRO A 202 -0.10 2.58 4.02
C PRO A 202 -0.08 4.07 3.61
N LEU A 203 0.26 4.38 2.36
CA LEU A 203 0.24 5.75 1.85
C LEU A 203 -1.20 6.26 1.68
N VAL A 204 -2.08 5.40 1.17
CA VAL A 204 -3.49 5.71 0.95
C VAL A 204 -4.24 5.85 2.28
N ASP A 205 -3.95 4.98 3.25
CA ASP A 205 -4.53 5.04 4.59
C ASP A 205 -4.14 6.34 5.30
N ARG A 206 -2.86 6.73 5.24
CA ARG A 206 -2.39 8.02 5.79
C ARG A 206 -3.16 9.20 5.20
N VAL A 207 -3.36 9.21 3.88
CA VAL A 207 -4.17 10.26 3.24
C VAL A 207 -5.65 10.18 3.68
N ASN A 208 -6.19 8.98 3.89
CA ASN A 208 -7.57 8.83 4.35
C ASN A 208 -7.79 9.29 5.79
N GLU A 209 -6.80 9.12 6.65
CA GLU A 209 -6.83 9.59 8.04
C GLU A 209 -6.86 11.12 8.10
N GLN A 210 -6.17 11.79 7.19
CA GLN A 210 -6.07 13.26 7.14
C GLN A 210 -7.23 13.91 6.38
N GLU A 211 -7.59 13.36 5.22
CA GLU A 211 -8.50 13.99 4.25
C GLU A 211 -9.84 13.24 4.11
N GLY A 212 -10.09 12.23 4.95
CA GLY A 212 -11.30 11.40 4.93
C GLY A 212 -11.25 10.25 3.92
N SER A 213 -12.27 9.40 3.91
CA SER A 213 -12.28 8.12 3.19
C SER A 213 -12.91 8.16 1.79
N ALA A 214 -12.93 9.32 1.13
CA ALA A 214 -13.50 9.45 -0.21
C ALA A 214 -12.77 8.56 -1.25
N PRO A 215 -13.44 8.13 -2.35
CA PRO A 215 -12.77 7.46 -3.46
C PRO A 215 -11.67 8.34 -4.07
N ARG A 216 -10.52 7.73 -4.36
CA ARG A 216 -9.31 8.42 -4.84
C ARG A 216 -8.83 7.86 -6.17
N GLU A 217 -7.90 8.56 -6.79
CA GLU A 217 -7.11 8.01 -7.90
C GLU A 217 -5.64 8.06 -7.50
N VAL A 218 -4.95 6.93 -7.63
CA VAL A 218 -3.55 6.78 -7.28
C VAL A 218 -2.79 6.44 -8.54
N PHE A 219 -1.73 7.18 -8.79
CA PHE A 219 -0.87 7.02 -9.94
C PHE A 219 0.52 6.63 -9.42
N VAL A 220 0.98 5.46 -9.85
CA VAL A 220 2.34 4.98 -9.64
C VAL A 220 3.08 5.14 -10.95
N LEU A 221 4.10 5.99 -10.96
CA LEU A 221 4.78 6.44 -12.17
C LEU A 221 6.27 6.13 -12.05
N ARG A 222 6.86 5.55 -13.10
CA ARG A 222 8.32 5.43 -13.24
C ARG A 222 8.75 6.24 -14.46
N PRO A 223 9.68 7.21 -14.34
CA PRO A 223 10.17 7.98 -15.47
C PRO A 223 11.02 7.14 -16.42
N GLU A 224 11.19 7.61 -17.65
CA GLU A 224 12.21 7.07 -18.56
C GLU A 224 13.59 7.15 -17.86
N GLY A 225 14.29 6.01 -17.80
CA GLY A 225 15.57 5.88 -17.10
C GLY A 225 15.48 5.34 -15.66
N GLY A 226 14.27 5.24 -15.09
CA GLY A 226 14.00 4.46 -13.89
C GLY A 226 14.81 4.85 -12.65
N GLU A 227 15.10 6.13 -12.44
CA GLU A 227 15.88 6.59 -11.28
C GLU A 227 15.07 6.61 -9.97
N PHE A 228 13.76 6.78 -10.05
CA PHE A 228 12.86 6.89 -8.92
C PHE A 228 11.43 6.50 -9.30
N VAL A 229 10.60 6.16 -8.33
CA VAL A 229 9.17 5.90 -8.50
C VAL A 229 8.37 6.98 -7.79
N VAL A 230 7.33 7.47 -8.43
CA VAL A 230 6.38 8.43 -7.85
C VAL A 230 5.09 7.72 -7.53
N VAL A 231 4.60 7.90 -6.31
CA VAL A 231 3.21 7.60 -5.97
C VAL A 231 2.50 8.92 -5.70
N THR A 232 1.59 9.31 -6.58
CA THR A 232 0.73 10.49 -6.36
C THR A 232 -0.72 10.08 -6.16
N ILE A 233 -1.35 10.63 -5.12
CA ILE A 233 -2.70 10.34 -4.69
C ILE A 233 -3.54 11.60 -4.91
N ALA A 234 -4.44 11.57 -5.88
CA ALA A 234 -5.40 12.64 -6.09
C ALA A 234 -6.50 12.60 -5.02
N LEU A 235 -6.77 13.74 -4.38
CA LEU A 235 -7.74 13.78 -3.28
C LEU A 235 -9.18 13.57 -3.74
N ARG A 236 -9.49 13.96 -4.98
CA ARG A 236 -10.81 13.82 -5.60
C ARG A 236 -10.71 12.95 -6.84
N LYS A 237 -11.36 11.80 -6.82
CA LYS A 237 -11.59 10.99 -8.02
C LYS A 237 -12.44 11.77 -9.03
N GLY A 238 -12.03 11.76 -10.31
CA GLY A 238 -12.66 12.60 -11.34
C GLY A 238 -12.48 14.11 -11.12
N GLY A 239 -11.53 14.50 -10.27
CA GLY A 239 -11.14 15.90 -10.11
C GLY A 239 -10.11 16.33 -11.15
N GLN A 240 -9.98 17.64 -11.34
CA GLN A 240 -9.06 18.24 -12.33
C GLN A 240 -7.64 17.66 -12.25
N PHE A 241 -7.08 17.48 -11.04
CA PHE A 241 -5.74 16.93 -10.87
C PHE A 241 -5.64 15.48 -11.40
N ALA A 242 -6.63 14.64 -11.11
CA ALA A 242 -6.67 13.27 -11.61
C ALA A 242 -6.86 13.23 -13.14
N ASP A 243 -7.73 14.08 -13.68
CA ASP A 243 -7.96 14.16 -15.12
C ASP A 243 -6.69 14.62 -15.86
N THR A 244 -5.97 15.61 -15.35
CA THR A 244 -4.69 16.05 -15.93
C THR A 244 -3.65 14.94 -15.92
N LEU A 245 -3.52 14.17 -14.83
CA LEU A 245 -2.60 13.04 -14.79
C LEU A 245 -2.98 11.95 -15.82
N ARG A 246 -4.28 11.67 -15.97
CA ARG A 246 -4.76 10.72 -16.98
C ARG A 246 -4.47 11.17 -18.40
N GLU A 247 -4.71 12.44 -18.71
CA GLU A 247 -4.40 13.02 -20.02
C GLU A 247 -2.89 13.03 -20.29
N THR A 248 -2.07 13.31 -19.28
CA THR A 248 -0.61 13.39 -19.43
C THR A 248 0.00 12.02 -19.71
N TYR A 249 -0.51 10.96 -19.08
CA TYR A 249 0.04 9.60 -19.18
C TYR A 249 -0.82 8.64 -20.00
N ASP A 250 -1.68 9.18 -20.87
CA ASP A 250 -2.60 8.42 -21.75
C ASP A 250 -3.44 7.34 -21.02
N ALA A 251 -3.72 7.56 -19.73
CA ALA A 251 -4.37 6.59 -18.86
C ALA A 251 -5.89 6.83 -18.84
N THR A 252 -6.60 6.35 -19.87
CA THR A 252 -8.07 6.48 -19.95
C THR A 252 -8.75 5.90 -18.70
N ARG A 253 -9.73 6.64 -18.14
CA ARG A 253 -10.50 6.16 -16.99
C ARG A 253 -11.33 4.94 -17.41
N PRO A 254 -11.17 3.77 -16.76
CA PRO A 254 -11.93 2.59 -17.12
C PRO A 254 -13.42 2.78 -16.77
N SER A 255 -14.29 1.98 -17.40
CA SER A 255 -15.68 1.85 -16.96
C SER A 255 -15.72 1.20 -15.58
N GLU A 256 -16.67 1.64 -14.75
CA GLU A 256 -16.77 1.26 -13.34
C GLU A 256 -18.17 0.72 -13.01
N PRO A 257 -18.57 -0.44 -13.56
CA PRO A 257 -19.94 -0.93 -13.43
C PRO A 257 -20.32 -1.38 -12.00
N LEU A 258 -19.32 -1.54 -11.11
CA LEU A 258 -19.52 -1.88 -9.70
C LEU A 258 -19.30 -0.69 -8.74
N GLY A 259 -19.01 0.51 -9.28
CA GLY A 259 -18.61 1.70 -8.52
C GLY A 259 -19.69 2.76 -8.36
#